data_AF-A0A088BPP6-F1
#
_entry.id   AF-A0A088BPP6-F1
#
_cell.length_a   1.000
_cell.length_b   1.000
_cell.length_c   1.000
_cell.angle_alpha   90.00
_cell.angle_beta   90.00
_cell.angle_gamma   90.00
#
_symmetry.space_group_name_H-M   'P 1'
#
loop_
_entity.id
_entity.type
_entity.pdbx_description
1 polymer ?
#
loop_
_entity_poly.entity_id
_entity_poly.type
_entity_poly.pdbx_seq_one_letter_code
_entity_poly.pdbx_strand_id
1 'polypeptide(L)'
;MLRYILFSFCLIFCFRNKVQANRYGTADTSGGSCDLTDFNFGQVKVGEEKYEDSRCELAICVEGSYTIRSCNEVPDFDENKCEVFTKSGRYPDCCPVVVCEKKDFYNLAFIFFSTLKRLLNFHYI
;
A
#
# COMPACT_ATOMS: atom_id res chain seq x y z
N MET A 1 -22.18 18.05 -18.65
CA MET A 1 -22.31 16.68 -18.09
C MET A 1 -21.04 15.85 -18.19
N LEU A 2 -20.29 15.90 -19.30
CA LEU A 2 -19.01 15.17 -19.50
C LEU A 2 -17.93 15.46 -18.42
N ARG A 3 -17.90 16.68 -17.90
CA ARG A 3 -16.93 17.15 -16.90
C ARG A 3 -17.06 16.45 -15.53
N TYR A 4 -18.25 15.98 -15.19
CA TYR A 4 -18.52 15.25 -13.94
C TYR A 4 -18.13 13.77 -14.03
N ILE A 5 -18.20 13.19 -15.23
CA ILE A 5 -17.83 11.80 -15.49
C ILE A 5 -16.31 11.60 -15.34
N LEU A 6 -15.51 12.55 -15.84
CA LEU A 6 -14.05 12.53 -15.68
C LEU A 6 -13.60 12.68 -14.22
N PHE A 7 -14.30 13.52 -13.44
CA PHE A 7 -14.00 13.70 -12.02
C PHE A 7 -14.33 12.45 -11.19
N SER A 8 -15.40 11.73 -11.57
CA SER A 8 -15.80 10.47 -10.95
C SER A 8 -14.79 9.34 -11.21
N PHE A 9 -14.21 9.25 -12.40
CA PHE A 9 -13.18 8.25 -12.72
C PHE A 9 -11.87 8.45 -11.93
N CYS A 10 -11.46 9.68 -11.63
CA CYS A 10 -10.30 9.95 -10.76
C CYS A 10 -10.52 9.48 -9.32
N LEU A 11 -11.73 9.66 -8.77
CA LEU A 11 -12.03 9.26 -7.39
C LEU A 11 -12.08 7.73 -7.23
N ILE A 12 -12.50 6.99 -8.26
CA ILE A 12 -12.60 5.53 -8.22
C ILE A 12 -11.22 4.85 -8.33
N PHE A 13 -10.25 5.46 -9.02
CA PHE A 13 -8.88 4.94 -9.09
C PHE A 13 -8.03 5.20 -7.83
N CYS A 14 -8.51 6.03 -6.90
CA CYS A 14 -7.85 6.29 -5.62
C CYS A 14 -8.12 5.23 -4.54
N PHE A 15 -8.99 4.26 -4.79
CA PHE A 15 -9.13 3.10 -3.91
C PHE A 15 -7.93 2.15 -4.12
N ARG A 16 -6.75 2.55 -3.62
CA ARG A 16 -5.68 1.59 -3.28
C ARG A 16 -6.33 0.56 -2.37
N ASN A 17 -6.50 -0.66 -2.87
CA ASN A 17 -6.88 -1.82 -2.06
C ASN A 17 -5.91 -1.85 -0.87
N LYS A 18 -6.40 -1.49 0.32
CA LYS A 18 -5.58 -1.50 1.51
C LYS A 18 -5.58 -2.93 2.05
N VAL A 19 -4.60 -3.69 1.56
CA VAL A 19 -4.24 -5.05 1.94
C VAL A 19 -3.58 -5.01 3.34
N GLN A 20 -4.38 -4.82 4.41
CA GLN A 20 -3.88 -4.66 5.78
C GLN A 20 -4.46 -5.73 6.71
N ALA A 21 -3.58 -6.40 7.46
CA ALA A 21 -3.92 -7.29 8.56
C ALA A 21 -3.72 -6.52 9.87
N ASN A 22 -4.73 -6.50 10.73
CA ASN A 22 -4.67 -5.80 12.01
C ASN A 22 -4.76 -6.80 13.17
N ARG A 23 -3.84 -6.68 14.13
CA ARG A 23 -3.90 -7.36 15.42
C ARG A 23 -4.24 -6.32 16.48
N TYR A 24 -5.26 -6.60 17.29
CA TYR A 24 -5.71 -5.73 18.36
C TYR A 24 -5.51 -6.42 19.70
N GLY A 25 -5.17 -5.65 20.73
CA GLY A 25 -5.12 -6.14 22.10
C GLY A 25 -5.25 -5.02 23.11
N THR A 26 -5.50 -5.41 24.35
CA THR A 26 -5.52 -4.50 25.50
C THR A 26 -4.10 -4.35 26.06
N ALA A 27 -3.75 -3.17 26.54
CA ALA A 27 -2.48 -2.90 27.23
C ALA A 27 -2.74 -2.07 28.50
N ASP A 28 -2.01 -2.35 29.57
CA ASP A 28 -1.96 -1.46 30.72
C ASP A 28 -1.09 -0.24 30.36
N THR A 29 -1.73 0.91 30.19
CA THR A 29 -1.07 2.17 29.84
C THR A 29 -0.92 3.11 31.03
N SER A 30 -1.04 2.62 32.27
CA SER A 30 -0.88 3.44 33.49
C SER A 30 0.50 4.10 33.58
N GLY A 31 1.52 3.49 32.94
CA GLY A 31 2.87 4.06 32.79
C GLY A 31 3.05 5.00 31.59
N GLY A 32 1.99 5.28 30.82
CA GLY A 32 2.03 6.12 29.62
C GLY A 32 2.56 5.43 28.35
N SER A 33 2.70 4.11 28.36
CA SER A 33 3.16 3.31 27.22
C SER A 33 2.48 1.94 27.16
N CYS A 34 2.46 1.34 25.97
CA CYS A 34 2.13 -0.05 25.75
C CYS A 34 3.42 -0.88 25.74
N ASP A 35 3.47 -1.95 26.54
CA ASP A 35 4.53 -2.95 26.42
C ASP A 35 4.19 -3.92 25.29
N LEU A 36 4.92 -3.80 24.19
CA LEU A 36 4.78 -4.63 22.99
C LEU A 36 6.08 -5.41 22.74
N THR A 37 6.80 -5.77 23.79
CA THR A 37 8.04 -6.55 23.71
C THR A 37 7.82 -7.91 23.06
N ASP A 38 6.70 -8.58 23.35
CA ASP A 38 6.31 -9.86 22.72
C ASP A 38 6.15 -9.77 21.21
N PHE A 39 5.95 -8.56 20.68
CA PHE A 39 5.82 -8.30 19.25
C PHE A 39 7.09 -7.70 18.62
N ASN A 40 8.19 -7.62 19.37
CA ASN A 40 9.47 -6.97 19.01
C ASN A 40 9.39 -5.44 18.85
N PHE A 41 8.33 -4.79 19.33
CA PHE A 41 8.25 -3.33 19.35
C PHE A 41 8.80 -2.73 20.65
N GLY A 42 8.98 -3.52 21.71
CA GLY A 42 9.36 -3.01 23.03
C GLY A 42 8.30 -2.04 23.57
N GLN A 43 8.72 -1.01 24.30
CA GLN A 43 7.78 0.01 24.78
C GLN A 43 7.44 1.05 23.69
N VAL A 44 6.16 1.31 23.51
CA VAL A 44 5.62 2.35 22.61
C VAL A 44 4.78 3.30 23.44
N LYS A 45 5.06 4.61 23.41
CA LYS A 45 4.29 5.57 24.21
C LYS A 45 2.87 5.71 23.69
N VAL A 46 1.94 6.02 24.58
CA VAL A 46 0.56 6.33 24.20
C VAL A 46 0.54 7.53 23.25
N GLY A 47 -0.15 7.38 22.12
CA GLY A 47 -0.20 8.37 21.05
C GLY A 47 0.96 8.30 20.05
N GLU A 48 1.94 7.42 20.26
CA GLU A 48 3.03 7.20 19.33
C GLU A 48 2.81 5.97 18.43
N GLU A 49 3.49 6.05 17.28
CA GLU A 49 3.59 5.00 16.27
C GLU A 49 5.05 4.50 16.23
N LYS A 50 5.22 3.17 16.18
CA LYS A 50 6.53 2.55 16.02
C LYS A 50 6.55 1.63 14.81
N TYR A 51 7.52 1.83 13.94
CA TYR A 51 7.71 1.04 12.72
C TYR A 51 8.75 -0.04 12.96
N GLU A 52 8.48 -1.25 12.44
CA GLU A 52 9.44 -2.34 12.33
C GLU A 52 9.64 -2.64 10.84
N ASP A 53 10.61 -1.94 10.24
CA ASP A 53 10.82 -1.90 8.79
C ASP A 53 11.24 -3.28 8.25
N SER A 54 11.91 -4.13 9.06
CA SER A 54 12.33 -5.46 8.63
C SER A 54 11.16 -6.44 8.42
N ARG A 55 10.09 -6.27 9.22
CA ARG A 55 8.86 -7.08 9.13
C ARG A 55 7.74 -6.36 8.39
N CYS A 56 7.96 -5.12 7.96
CA CYS A 56 6.96 -4.25 7.37
C CYS A 56 5.70 -4.14 8.26
N GLU A 57 5.90 -3.84 9.54
CA GLU A 57 4.81 -3.70 10.51
C GLU A 57 4.81 -2.32 11.18
N LEU A 58 3.65 -1.91 11.66
CA LEU A 58 3.42 -0.66 12.39
C LEU A 58 2.65 -0.95 13.69
N ALA A 59 3.24 -0.64 14.83
CA ALA A 59 2.55 -0.63 16.11
C ALA A 59 2.04 0.76 16.44
N ILE A 60 0.80 0.82 16.92
CA ILE A 60 0.11 2.03 17.36
C ILE A 60 -0.34 1.78 18.80
N CYS A 61 0.12 2.62 19.73
CA CYS A 61 -0.31 2.56 21.12
C CYS A 61 -1.31 3.68 21.40
N VAL A 62 -2.47 3.32 21.95
CA VAL A 62 -3.47 4.27 22.45
C VAL A 62 -3.80 3.92 23.90
N GLU A 63 -4.53 4.79 24.59
CA GLU A 63 -4.87 4.54 25.99
C GLU A 63 -5.67 3.23 26.14
N GLY A 64 -5.19 2.33 27.01
CA GLY A 64 -5.80 1.03 27.29
C GLY A 64 -5.68 -0.03 26.19
N SER A 65 -5.08 0.26 25.03
CA SER A 65 -5.02 -0.72 23.93
C SER A 65 -3.92 -0.44 22.91
N TYR A 66 -3.59 -1.47 22.12
CA TYR A 66 -2.67 -1.36 21.01
C TYR A 66 -3.27 -1.92 19.72
N THR A 67 -2.75 -1.45 18.59
CA THR A 67 -3.02 -2.02 17.27
C THR A 67 -1.70 -2.25 16.56
N ILE A 68 -1.46 -3.45 16.07
CA ILE A 68 -0.34 -3.77 15.17
C ILE A 68 -0.92 -3.99 13.78
N ARG A 69 -0.43 -3.22 12.81
CA ARG A 69 -0.77 -3.35 11.40
C ARG A 69 0.37 -4.03 10.67
N SER A 70 0.04 -5.06 9.89
CA SER A 70 0.97 -5.78 9.03
C SER A 70 0.38 -5.89 7.63
N CYS A 71 1.22 -6.24 6.65
CA CYS A 71 0.73 -6.60 5.32
C CYS A 71 -0.15 -7.86 5.40
N ASN A 72 -1.17 -7.98 4.55
CA ASN A 72 -1.83 -9.29 4.42
C ASN A 72 -0.89 -10.29 3.74
N GLU A 73 -1.23 -11.56 3.91
CA GLU A 73 -0.71 -12.63 3.09
C GLU A 73 -1.00 -12.37 1.61
N VAL A 74 -0.02 -12.69 0.76
CA VAL A 74 -0.16 -12.58 -0.68
C VAL A 74 -1.15 -13.66 -1.12
N PRO A 75 -2.29 -13.32 -1.76
CA PRO A 75 -3.26 -14.34 -2.19
C PRO A 75 -2.66 -15.24 -3.27
N ASP A 76 -3.19 -16.44 -3.47
CA ASP A 76 -2.80 -17.29 -4.59
C ASP A 76 -3.00 -16.56 -5.93
N PHE A 77 -1.97 -16.53 -6.77
CA PHE A 77 -2.00 -15.89 -8.09
C PHE A 77 -1.34 -16.79 -9.15
N ASP A 78 -1.68 -16.54 -10.42
CA ASP A 78 -1.05 -17.22 -11.55
C ASP A 78 0.33 -16.61 -11.82
N GLU A 79 1.39 -17.30 -11.38
CA GLU A 79 2.79 -16.88 -11.55
C GLU A 79 3.19 -16.64 -13.02
N ASN A 80 2.46 -17.20 -13.98
CA ASN A 80 2.73 -16.97 -15.41
C ASN A 80 2.15 -15.63 -15.93
N LYS A 81 1.32 -14.97 -15.14
CA LYS A 81 0.61 -13.73 -15.51
C LYS A 81 0.83 -12.60 -14.52
N CYS A 82 1.30 -12.91 -13.33
CA CYS A 82 1.46 -11.94 -12.26
C CYS A 82 2.81 -12.10 -11.57
N GLU A 83 3.37 -10.97 -11.16
CA GLU A 83 4.57 -10.90 -10.35
C GLU A 83 4.27 -10.23 -9.00
N VAL A 84 5.02 -10.60 -7.96
CA VAL A 84 4.95 -9.93 -6.66
C VAL A 84 5.98 -8.81 -6.66
N PHE A 85 5.49 -7.58 -6.51
CA PHE A 85 6.34 -6.42 -6.37
C PHE A 85 6.40 -5.99 -4.90
N THR A 86 7.60 -5.91 -4.36
CA THR A 86 7.87 -5.40 -3.01
C THR A 86 8.80 -4.19 -3.11
N LYS A 87 8.41 -3.10 -2.45
CA LYS A 87 9.21 -1.87 -2.43
C LYS A 87 9.94 -1.73 -1.09
N SER A 88 11.13 -1.16 -1.08
CA SER A 88 11.77 -0.76 0.18
C SER A 88 11.05 0.46 0.78
N GLY A 89 10.91 0.49 2.11
CA GLY A 89 10.28 1.60 2.82
C GLY A 89 9.69 1.16 4.15
N ARG A 90 8.86 2.02 4.72
CA ARG A 90 8.09 1.73 5.94
C ARG A 90 6.71 1.20 5.58
N TYR A 91 6.07 0.53 6.52
CA TYR A 91 4.66 0.18 6.37
C TYR A 91 3.82 1.45 6.04
N PRO A 92 2.85 1.39 5.12
CA PRO A 92 2.42 0.25 4.30
C PRO A 92 3.14 0.14 2.94
N ASP A 93 4.12 1.00 2.66
CA ASP A 93 4.77 1.05 1.34
C ASP A 93 5.69 -0.15 1.08
N CYS A 94 6.16 -0.82 2.13
CA CYS A 94 6.91 -2.07 2.00
C CYS A 94 6.05 -3.33 1.80
N CYS A 95 4.72 -3.21 1.75
CA CYS A 95 3.86 -4.36 1.57
C CYS A 95 3.93 -4.93 0.14
N PRO A 96 3.94 -6.27 -0.01
CA PRO A 96 3.93 -6.91 -1.32
C PRO A 96 2.62 -6.60 -2.05
N VAL A 97 2.73 -6.33 -3.34
CA VAL A 97 1.59 -6.10 -4.24
C VAL A 97 1.71 -7.05 -5.42
N VAL A 98 0.65 -7.81 -5.69
CA VAL A 98 0.57 -8.65 -6.88
C VAL A 98 0.22 -7.76 -8.07
N VAL A 99 1.14 -7.67 -9.04
CA VAL A 99 0.96 -6.96 -10.29
C VAL A 99 0.72 -8.01 -11.37
N CYS A 100 -0.53 -8.14 -11.79
CA CYS A 100 -0.88 -8.96 -12.94
C CYS A 100 -0.78 -8.13 -14.21
N GLU A 101 0.15 -8.46 -15.10
CA GLU A 101 0.10 -7.91 -16.44
C GLU A 101 -1.12 -8.49 -17.13
N LYS A 102 -2.20 -7.71 -17.24
CA LYS A 102 -3.05 -7.87 -18.41
C LYS A 102 -2.15 -7.56 -19.60
N LYS A 103 -1.73 -8.60 -20.35
CA LYS A 103 -1.03 -8.50 -21.64
C LYS A 103 -1.67 -7.50 -22.62
N ASP A 104 -2.88 -7.02 -22.34
CA ASP A 104 -3.62 -6.01 -23.09
C ASP A 104 -3.27 -4.54 -22.73
N PHE A 105 -2.79 -4.24 -21.53
CA PHE A 105 -2.56 -2.85 -21.11
C PHE A 105 -1.27 -2.26 -21.68
N TYR A 106 -0.21 -3.07 -21.83
CA TYR A 106 1.04 -2.62 -22.44
C TYR A 106 0.93 -2.46 -23.96
N ASN A 107 0.12 -3.26 -24.64
CA ASN A 107 -0.17 -3.03 -26.05
C ASN A 107 -0.89 -1.69 -26.24
N LEU A 108 -1.92 -1.40 -25.44
CA LEU A 108 -2.64 -0.12 -25.53
C LEU A 108 -1.77 1.07 -25.13
N ALA A 109 -0.98 0.97 -24.05
CA ALA A 109 -0.08 2.05 -23.64
C ALA A 109 1.05 2.28 -24.66
N PHE A 110 1.67 1.21 -25.20
CA PHE A 110 2.72 1.33 -26.21
C PHE A 110 2.17 1.87 -27.54
N ILE A 111 0.95 1.46 -27.95
CA ILE A 111 0.24 2.07 -29.09
C ILE A 111 -0.06 3.55 -28.78
N PHE A 112 -0.57 3.88 -27.59
CA PHE A 112 -0.89 5.27 -27.24
C PHE A 112 0.35 6.17 -27.22
N PHE A 113 1.46 5.72 -26.61
CA PHE A 113 2.73 6.47 -26.57
C PHE A 113 3.40 6.54 -27.94
N SER A 114 3.38 5.48 -28.76
CA SER A 114 3.92 5.53 -30.12
C SER A 114 3.10 6.45 -31.04
N THR A 115 1.78 6.47 -30.89
CA THR A 115 0.87 7.34 -31.66
C THR A 115 1.01 8.80 -31.20
N LEU A 116 1.13 9.05 -29.90
CA LEU A 116 1.36 10.38 -29.33
C LEU A 116 2.73 10.95 -29.75
N LYS A 117 3.78 10.12 -29.79
CA LYS A 117 5.11 10.51 -30.29
C LYS A 117 5.09 10.84 -31.79
N ARG A 118 4.21 10.21 -32.58
CA ARG A 118 3.99 10.51 -34.00
C ARG A 118 3.22 11.82 -34.20
N LEU A 119 2.24 12.11 -33.35
CA LEU A 119 1.45 13.35 -33.38
C LEU A 119 2.26 14.57 -32.89
N LEU A 120 3.08 14.40 -31.85
CA LEU A 120 3.90 15.48 -31.28
C LEU A 120 5.14 15.84 -32.12
N ASN A 121 5.58 14.96 -33.03
CA ASN A 121 6.66 15.26 -33.98
C ASN A 121 6.18 15.98 -35.26
N PHE A 122 4.88 16.31 -35.39
CA PHE A 122 4.34 16.99 -36.56
C PHE A 122 4.21 18.53 -36.40
N HIS A 123 4.77 19.11 -35.34
CA HIS A 123 4.72 20.56 -35.08
C HIS A 123 6.09 21.19 -34.84
N TYR A 124 7.09 20.82 -35.65
CA TYR A 124 8.31 21.61 -35.84
C TYR A 124 8.68 21.65 -37.33
N ILE A 125 7.94 22.47 -38.08
CA ILE A 125 8.42 23.24 -39.24
C ILE A 125 7.93 24.66 -39.04
#